data_AF-A0A102DA98-F1
#
_entry.id   AF-A0A102DA98-F1
#
_cell.length_a   1.000
_cell.length_b   1.000
_cell.length_c   1.000
_cell.angle_alpha   90.00
_cell.angle_beta   90.00
_cell.angle_gamma   90.00
#
_symmetry.space_group_name_H-M   'P 1'
#
loop_
_entity.id
_entity.type
_entity.pdbx_description
1 polymer ?
#
loop_
_entity_poly.entity_id
_entity_poly.type
_entity_poly.pdbx_seq_one_letter_code
_entity_poly.pdbx_strand_id
1 'polypeptide(L)'
;MLLTHGTLVALVDSHNWRLLRNAGTEAVPVLVAVETPALAEAHHASGSAGQRLAEASHAAAIGEWLNHQVVGHHVEHVVLIAPPRVLGELRHHFTPAVERAIIKEVHKDLIGRHENEVLAVLHG
;
A
#
# COMPACT_ATOMS: atom_id res chain seq x y z
N MET A 1 12.58 -10.04 -9.99
CA MET A 1 12.97 -9.28 -8.78
C MET A 1 13.04 -10.25 -7.61
N LEU A 2 14.02 -10.13 -6.72
CA LEU A 2 14.02 -10.85 -5.44
C LEU A 2 13.16 -10.03 -4.47
N LEU A 3 12.10 -10.62 -3.93
CA LEU A 3 11.23 -9.94 -2.96
C LEU A 3 11.65 -10.41 -1.57
N THR A 4 12.31 -9.56 -0.79
CA THR A 4 12.86 -9.97 0.52
C THR A 4 11.77 -10.54 1.43
N HIS A 5 12.11 -11.55 2.23
CA HIS A 5 11.18 -12.10 3.21
C HIS A 5 10.68 -11.00 4.14
N GLY A 6 9.39 -11.03 4.47
CA GLY A 6 8.77 -10.04 5.34
C GLY A 6 8.43 -8.70 4.67
N THR A 7 8.76 -8.51 3.38
CA THR A 7 8.36 -7.32 2.61
C THR A 7 6.84 -7.14 2.67
N LEU A 8 6.41 -5.93 2.97
CA LEU A 8 5.00 -5.55 2.97
C LEU A 8 4.60 -5.07 1.58
N VAL A 9 3.53 -5.62 1.03
CA VAL A 9 2.92 -5.18 -0.22
C VAL A 9 1.60 -4.51 0.12
N ALA A 10 1.55 -3.20 -0.04
CA ALA A 10 0.37 -2.39 0.18
C ALA A 10 -0.34 -2.16 -1.15
N LEU A 11 -1.54 -2.71 -1.28
CA LEU A 11 -2.45 -2.46 -2.38
C LEU A 11 -3.41 -1.35 -1.95
N VAL A 12 -3.52 -0.30 -2.74
CA VAL A 12 -4.32 0.87 -2.41
C VAL A 12 -5.12 1.34 -3.62
N ASP A 13 -6.38 1.63 -3.37
CA ASP A 13 -7.36 2.27 -4.26
C ASP A 13 -7.83 3.58 -3.60
N SER A 14 -8.64 4.36 -4.31
CA SER A 14 -9.32 5.55 -3.81
C SER A 14 -10.17 5.31 -2.55
N HIS A 15 -10.70 4.08 -2.35
CA HIS A 15 -11.60 3.78 -1.24
C HIS A 15 -11.21 2.53 -0.44
N ASN A 16 -10.27 1.73 -0.94
CA ASN A 16 -9.93 0.45 -0.36
C ASN A 16 -8.42 0.33 -0.21
N TRP A 17 -8.01 -0.42 0.80
CA TRP A 17 -6.63 -0.81 0.94
C TRP A 17 -6.53 -2.23 1.47
N ARG A 18 -5.45 -2.90 1.11
CA ARG A 18 -5.18 -4.28 1.49
C ARG A 18 -3.69 -4.47 1.67
N LEU A 19 -3.33 -5.18 2.71
CA LEU A 19 -1.95 -5.52 3.01
C LEU A 19 -1.68 -7.00 2.74
N LEU A 20 -0.62 -7.27 2.00
CA LEU A 20 -0.04 -8.59 1.87
C LEU A 20 1.38 -8.54 2.43
N ARG A 21 1.87 -9.67 2.91
CA ARG A 21 3.26 -9.81 3.34
C ARG A 21 3.91 -10.99 2.65
N ASN A 22 5.15 -10.84 2.24
CA ASN A 22 5.92 -11.98 1.75
C ASN A 22 6.28 -12.90 2.93
N ALA A 23 5.62 -14.05 3.00
CA ALA A 23 5.93 -15.12 3.94
C ALA A 23 6.92 -16.16 3.35
N GLY A 24 7.15 -16.11 2.04
CA GLY A 24 8.09 -16.97 1.33
C GLY A 24 9.55 -16.49 1.42
N THR A 25 10.41 -17.08 0.61
CA THR A 25 11.83 -16.68 0.50
C THR A 25 12.01 -15.65 -0.61
N GLU A 26 13.21 -15.10 -0.73
CA GLU A 26 13.51 -14.09 -1.76
C GLU A 26 13.45 -14.67 -3.18
N ALA A 27 13.81 -15.95 -3.32
CA ALA A 27 13.77 -16.69 -4.58
C ALA A 27 12.39 -17.28 -4.89
N VAL A 28 11.60 -17.58 -3.85
CA VAL A 28 10.24 -18.14 -3.96
C VAL A 28 9.30 -17.36 -3.05
N PRO A 29 8.90 -16.14 -3.44
CA PRO A 29 8.04 -15.33 -2.62
C PRO A 29 6.62 -15.89 -2.57
N VAL A 30 6.00 -15.79 -1.39
CA VAL A 30 4.63 -16.24 -1.14
C VAL A 30 3.91 -15.08 -0.46
N LEU A 31 3.00 -14.45 -1.18
CA LEU A 31 2.21 -13.34 -0.63
C LEU A 31 1.06 -13.92 0.19
N VAL A 32 0.96 -13.49 1.44
CA VAL A 32 -0.12 -13.86 2.36
C VAL A 32 -0.82 -12.59 2.81
N ALA A 33 -2.15 -12.61 2.82
CA ALA A 33 -2.94 -11.51 3.34
C ALA A 33 -2.68 -11.34 4.84
N VAL A 34 -2.42 -10.10 5.26
CA VAL A 34 -2.25 -9.76 6.68
C VAL A 34 -3.39 -8.86 7.13
N GLU A 35 -3.55 -8.76 8.45
CA GLU A 35 -4.54 -7.87 9.04
C GLU A 35 -4.31 -6.45 8.53
N THR A 36 -5.35 -5.91 7.90
CA THR A 36 -5.34 -4.56 7.36
C THR A 36 -6.13 -3.70 8.35
N PRO A 37 -5.50 -2.72 9.02
CA PRO A 37 -6.20 -1.95 10.03
C PRO A 37 -7.37 -1.17 9.43
N ALA A 38 -8.41 -0.99 10.22
CA ALA A 38 -9.48 -0.07 9.86
C ALA A 38 -8.95 1.36 10.00
N LEU A 39 -8.58 1.99 8.89
CA LEU A 39 -8.30 3.42 8.86
C LEU A 39 -9.66 4.11 8.96
N ALA A 40 -9.80 4.99 9.95
CA ALA A 40 -11.06 5.71 10.15
C ALA A 40 -11.38 6.54 8.90
N GLU A 41 -12.34 6.08 8.11
CA GLU A 41 -12.86 6.82 6.97
C GLU A 41 -13.60 8.06 7.52
N ALA A 42 -13.24 9.25 7.03
CA ALA A 42 -13.97 10.46 7.39
C ALA A 42 -15.41 10.33 6.87
N HIS A 43 -16.34 10.04 7.78
CA HIS A 43 -17.73 9.76 7.48
C HIS A 43 -18.39 10.86 6.63
N HIS A 44 -18.94 10.44 5.48
CA HIS A 44 -20.10 11.01 4.77
C HIS A 44 -20.01 12.49 4.34
N ALA A 45 -19.26 12.76 3.27
CA ALA A 45 -19.46 13.96 2.48
C ALA A 45 -20.10 13.60 1.12
N SER A 46 -21.41 13.78 0.98
CA SER A 46 -22.14 13.53 -0.28
C SER A 46 -21.90 14.69 -1.26
N GLY A 47 -21.35 14.38 -2.44
CA GLY A 47 -21.03 15.32 -3.53
C GLY A 47 -19.60 15.14 -4.05
N SER A 48 -19.32 15.57 -5.29
CA SER A 48 -18.00 15.39 -5.94
C SER A 48 -16.84 16.06 -5.19
N ALA A 49 -17.10 17.18 -4.52
CA ALA A 49 -16.14 17.84 -3.63
C ALA A 49 -15.88 17.04 -2.35
N GLY A 50 -16.92 16.37 -1.83
CA GLY A 50 -16.83 15.50 -0.64
C GLY A 50 -16.08 14.20 -0.91
N GLN A 51 -16.27 13.60 -2.09
CA GLN A 51 -15.54 12.41 -2.51
C GLN A 51 -14.04 12.67 -2.61
N ARG A 52 -13.63 13.80 -3.21
CA ARG A 52 -12.21 14.17 -3.28
C ARG A 52 -11.57 14.39 -1.91
N LEU A 53 -12.33 14.95 -0.96
CA LEU A 53 -11.87 15.14 0.42
C LEU A 53 -11.71 13.80 1.14
N ALA A 54 -12.65 12.87 0.94
CA ALA A 54 -12.58 11.52 1.49
C ALA A 54 -11.37 10.76 0.94
N GLU A 55 -11.14 10.79 -0.38
CA GLU A 55 -9.98 10.16 -1.03
C GLU A 55 -8.65 10.72 -0.49
N ALA A 56 -8.54 12.04 -0.37
CA ALA A 56 -7.35 12.68 0.20
C ALA A 56 -7.13 12.29 1.67
N SER A 57 -8.21 12.20 2.46
CA SER A 57 -8.14 11.73 3.85
C SER A 57 -7.71 10.27 3.97
N HIS A 58 -8.13 9.43 3.02
CA HIS A 58 -7.74 8.03 2.95
C HIS A 58 -6.24 7.87 2.64
N ALA A 59 -5.74 8.58 1.62
CA ALA A 59 -4.32 8.60 1.29
C ALA A 59 -3.46 9.11 2.46
N ALA A 60 -3.92 10.16 3.15
CA ALA A 60 -3.25 10.68 4.34
C ALA A 60 -3.18 9.64 5.47
N ALA A 61 -4.29 8.95 5.76
CA ALA A 61 -4.34 7.92 6.80
C ALA A 61 -3.41 6.73 6.50
N ILE A 62 -3.36 6.28 5.23
CA ILE A 62 -2.44 5.22 4.80
C ILE A 62 -0.99 5.67 4.93
N GLY A 63 -0.70 6.91 4.50
CA GLY A 63 0.64 7.50 4.62
C GLY A 63 1.10 7.55 6.07
N GLU A 64 0.25 8.03 6.97
CA GLU A 64 0.51 8.08 8.41
C GLU A 64 0.75 6.69 8.98
N TRP A 65 -0.09 5.71 8.64
CA TRP A 65 0.08 4.34 9.09
C TRP A 65 1.42 3.74 8.61
N LEU A 66 1.77 3.90 7.34
CA LEU A 66 3.05 3.43 6.80
C LEU A 66 4.24 4.11 7.48
N ASN A 67 4.14 5.41 7.75
CA ASN A 67 5.16 6.15 8.49
C ASN A 67 5.40 5.53 9.87
N HIS A 68 4.34 5.23 10.62
CA HIS A 68 4.45 4.57 11.92
C HIS A 68 5.09 3.18 11.84
N GLN A 69 4.72 2.38 10.82
CA GLN A 69 5.27 1.04 10.65
C GLN A 69 6.77 1.05 10.31
N VAL A 70 7.19 1.95 9.42
CA VAL A 70 8.61 2.07 9.00
C VAL A 70 9.46 2.69 10.10
N VAL A 71 9.00 3.78 10.72
CA VAL A 71 9.73 4.42 11.85
C VAL A 71 9.80 3.49 13.05
N GLY A 72 8.77 2.69 13.30
CA GLY A 72 8.77 1.67 14.33
C GLY A 72 9.65 0.45 14.02
N HIS A 73 10.35 0.42 12.89
CA HIS A 73 11.16 -0.72 12.42
C HIS A 73 10.37 -2.03 12.28
N HIS A 74 9.05 -1.97 12.13
CA HIS A 74 8.21 -3.15 11.90
C HIS A 74 8.25 -3.60 10.43
N VAL A 75 8.54 -2.66 9.53
CA VAL A 75 8.57 -2.87 8.09
C VAL A 75 9.80 -2.20 7.51
N GLU A 76 10.71 -3.00 6.96
CA GLU A 76 11.94 -2.52 6.33
C GLU A 76 11.77 -2.26 4.84
N HIS A 77 10.95 -3.09 4.17
CA HIS A 77 10.71 -3.03 2.74
C HIS A 77 9.22 -2.95 2.45
N VAL A 78 8.85 -1.98 1.63
CA VAL A 78 7.48 -1.72 1.19
C VAL A 78 7.40 -1.78 -0.32
N VAL A 79 6.38 -2.44 -0.83
CA VAL A 79 5.97 -2.38 -2.23
C VAL A 79 4.60 -1.73 -2.28
N LEU A 80 4.47 -0.66 -3.06
CA LEU A 80 3.22 0.09 -3.17
C LEU A 80 2.57 -0.19 -4.53
N ILE A 81 1.30 -0.62 -4.52
CA ILE A 81 0.55 -0.91 -5.73
C ILE A 81 -0.73 -0.09 -5.69
N ALA A 82 -0.84 0.89 -6.58
CA ALA A 82 -2.03 1.73 -6.66
C ALA A 82 -2.18 2.39 -8.03
N PRO A 83 -3.38 2.90 -8.37
CA PRO A 83 -3.56 3.76 -9.55
C PRO A 83 -2.64 4.98 -9.50
N PRO A 84 -2.17 5.50 -10.67
CA PRO A 84 -1.28 6.67 -10.74
C PRO A 84 -1.76 7.87 -9.92
N ARG A 85 -3.07 8.11 -9.91
CA ARG A 85 -3.71 9.19 -9.15
C ARG A 85 -3.49 9.01 -7.65
N VAL A 86 -3.74 7.81 -7.13
CA VAL A 86 -3.63 7.50 -5.70
C VAL A 86 -2.16 7.50 -5.25
N LEU A 87 -1.25 7.00 -6.08
CA LEU A 87 0.19 7.08 -5.81
C LEU A 87 0.67 8.54 -5.69
N GLY A 88 0.19 9.41 -6.56
CA GLY A 88 0.49 10.84 -6.49
C GLY A 88 0.09 11.45 -5.15
N GLU A 89 -1.14 11.18 -4.70
CA GLU A 89 -1.63 11.65 -3.40
C GLU A 89 -0.82 11.05 -2.23
N LEU A 90 -0.59 9.73 -2.24
CA LEU A 90 0.16 9.03 -1.19
C LEU A 90 1.58 9.59 -0.99
N ARG A 91 2.28 9.90 -2.09
CA ARG A 91 3.64 10.47 -2.05
C ARG A 91 3.71 11.80 -1.31
N HIS A 92 2.62 12.57 -1.27
CA HIS A 92 2.58 13.82 -0.51
C HIS A 92 2.56 13.61 1.01
N HIS A 93 2.23 12.40 1.47
CA HIS A 93 2.09 12.07 2.88
C HIS A 93 3.22 11.18 3.42
N PHE A 94 4.12 10.71 2.55
CA PHE A 94 5.25 9.89 2.96
C PHE A 94 6.37 10.72 3.58
N THR A 95 6.92 10.20 4.67
CA THR A 95 8.18 10.70 5.21
C THR A 95 9.36 10.16 4.39
N PRO A 96 10.53 10.82 4.45
CA PRO A 96 11.74 10.31 3.80
C PRO A 96 12.14 8.89 4.23
N ALA A 97 11.72 8.46 5.42
CA ALA A 97 11.93 7.09 5.88
C ALA A 97 11.11 6.08 5.06
N VAL A 98 9.81 6.36 4.85
CA VAL A 98 8.94 5.52 4.02
C VAL A 98 9.39 5.51 2.58
N GLU A 99 9.74 6.67 2.00
CA GLU A 99 10.25 6.74 0.62
C GLU A 99 11.48 5.86 0.41
N ARG A 100 12.35 5.74 1.43
CA ARG A 100 13.53 4.86 1.40
C ARG A 100 13.20 3.39 1.61
N ALA A 101 12.13 3.09 2.36
CA ALA A 101 11.64 1.73 2.55
C ALA A 101 10.88 1.21 1.32
N ILE A 102 10.33 2.10 0.48
CA ILE A 102 9.65 1.72 -0.75
C ILE A 102 10.69 1.22 -1.77
N ILE A 103 10.67 -0.08 -2.03
CA ILE A 103 11.58 -0.72 -2.99
C ILE A 103 10.99 -0.78 -4.41
N LYS A 104 9.67 -0.65 -4.54
CA LYS A 104 8.96 -0.69 -5.83
C LYS A 104 7.59 -0.03 -5.72
N GLU A 105 7.24 0.76 -6.73
CA GLU A 105 5.89 1.27 -6.95
C GLU A 105 5.33 0.67 -8.24
N VAL A 106 4.08 0.21 -8.19
CA VAL A 106 3.37 -0.38 -9.34
C VAL A 106 2.12 0.43 -9.61
N HIS A 107 2.07 1.02 -10.79
CA HIS A 107 0.99 1.90 -11.24
C HIS A 107 -0.20 1.08 -11.78
N LYS A 108 -0.78 0.21 -10.96
CA LYS A 108 -1.92 -0.65 -11.30
C LYS A 108 -2.91 -0.70 -10.14
N ASP A 109 -4.19 -0.87 -10.46
CA ASP A 109 -5.19 -1.28 -9.49
C ASP A 109 -5.24 -2.81 -9.41
N LEU A 110 -4.94 -3.36 -8.24
CA LEU A 110 -4.98 -4.80 -7.98
C LEU A 110 -5.86 -5.12 -6.75
N ILE A 111 -6.66 -4.18 -6.25
CA ILE A 111 -7.61 -4.47 -5.19
C ILE A 111 -8.59 -5.55 -5.67
N GLY A 112 -8.87 -6.53 -4.80
CA GLY A 112 -9.70 -7.69 -5.11
C GLY A 112 -9.04 -8.78 -5.95
N ARG A 113 -7.77 -8.61 -6.38
CA ARG A 113 -7.02 -9.65 -7.09
C ARG A 113 -6.43 -10.69 -6.14
N HIS A 114 -6.22 -11.89 -6.67
CA HIS A 114 -5.56 -12.96 -5.94
C HIS A 114 -4.06 -12.68 -5.76
N GLU A 115 -3.49 -13.21 -4.69
CA GLU A 115 -2.10 -13.04 -4.29
C GLU A 115 -1.13 -13.48 -5.40
N ASN A 116 -1.49 -14.55 -6.13
CA ASN A 116 -0.73 -15.05 -7.28
C ASN A 116 -0.69 -14.06 -8.45
N GLU A 117 -1.78 -13.35 -8.71
CA GLU A 117 -1.81 -12.31 -9.76
C GLU A 117 -0.97 -11.10 -9.36
N VAL A 118 -1.07 -10.69 -8.09
CA VAL A 118 -0.24 -9.62 -7.54
C VAL A 118 1.24 -9.98 -7.66
N LEU A 119 1.59 -11.21 -7.28
CA LEU A 119 2.96 -11.70 -7.38
C LEU A 119 3.45 -11.73 -8.83
N ALA A 120 2.62 -12.19 -9.78
CA ALA A 120 2.96 -12.18 -11.21
C ALA A 120 3.31 -10.76 -11.71
N VAL A 121 2.57 -9.73 -11.26
CA VAL A 121 2.87 -8.32 -11.59
C VAL A 121 4.17 -7.83 -10.96
N LEU A 122 4.56 -8.37 -9.80
CA LEU A 122 5.84 -8.02 -9.17
C LEU A 122 7.05 -8.66 -9.86
N HIS A 123 6.86 -9.83 -10.48
CA HIS A 123 7.89 -10.57 -11.22
C HIS A 123 8.05 -10.17 -12.69
N GLY A 124 6.97 -9.69 -13.32
CA GLY A 124 6.99 -9.13 -14.68
C GLY A 124 7.64 -7.76 -14.74
#